data_AF-A0A836RKC4-F1
#
_entry.id   AF-A0A836RKC4-F1
#
_cell.length_a   1.000
_cell.length_b   1.000
_cell.length_c   1.000
_cell.angle_alpha   90.00
_cell.angle_beta   90.00
_cell.angle_gamma   90.00
#
_symmetry.space_group_name_H-M   'P 1'
#
loop_
_entity.id
_entity.type
_entity.pdbx_description
1 polymer ?
#
loop_
_entity_poly.entity_id
_entity_poly.type
_entity_poly.pdbx_seq_one_letter_code
_entity_poly.pdbx_strand_id
1 'polypeptide(L)'
;MSGKAVPTVPPDERSVGFVQRQYTTLFEPPDRLRMESGCEFGPITVAYETYGELTPERDNAVFICHALTGDAHAAGWHTAQDRKPGWWDDFVGPGKGLDTNRYFVICANVLGGCQGTTGPSSLNPETGEPYCLTFPFITVGDLVEVHSALVRQLGIERLLGVIGGSLGGM
;
A
#
# COMPACT_ATOMS: atom_id res chain seq x y z
N MET A 1 38.22 9.96 -12.38
CA MET A 1 37.06 9.09 -12.11
C MET A 1 36.67 9.30 -10.65
N SER A 2 35.64 10.11 -10.38
CA SER A 2 35.22 10.42 -9.02
C SER A 2 34.16 9.41 -8.60
N GLY A 3 34.50 8.53 -7.66
CA GLY A 3 33.55 7.59 -7.05
C GLY A 3 32.49 8.39 -6.30
N LYS A 4 31.25 8.39 -6.81
CA LYS A 4 30.13 8.93 -6.07
C LYS A 4 29.90 8.03 -4.86
N ALA A 5 30.02 8.61 -3.67
CA ALA A 5 29.65 7.94 -2.42
C ALA A 5 28.22 7.42 -2.55
N VAL A 6 28.01 6.15 -2.21
CA VAL A 6 26.68 5.57 -2.06
C VAL A 6 25.99 6.33 -0.93
N PRO A 7 24.82 6.94 -1.16
CA PRO A 7 24.21 7.75 -0.14
C PRO A 7 23.54 6.83 0.90
N THR A 8 23.95 6.97 2.16
CA THR A 8 23.59 6.08 3.27
C THR A 8 22.39 6.63 4.04
N VAL A 9 21.36 5.80 4.26
CA VAL A 9 20.33 5.99 5.28
C VAL A 9 21.01 6.20 6.64
N PRO A 10 20.50 7.04 7.55
CA PRO A 10 21.07 7.16 8.90
C PRO A 10 21.15 5.79 9.59
N PRO A 11 22.17 5.57 10.44
CA PRO A 11 22.44 4.29 11.11
C PRO A 11 21.46 3.98 12.25
N ASP A 12 20.18 4.33 12.11
CA ASP A 12 19.16 3.87 13.05
C ASP A 12 18.95 2.38 12.82
N GLU A 13 19.45 1.57 13.76
CA GLU A 13 19.29 0.12 13.78
C GLU A 13 17.81 -0.31 13.81
N ARG A 14 16.89 0.62 14.12
CA ARG A 14 15.43 0.43 14.11
C ARG A 14 14.75 0.98 12.85
N SER A 15 15.52 1.29 11.80
CA SER A 15 14.98 1.63 10.49
C SER A 15 14.74 0.38 9.65
N VAL A 16 13.70 0.40 8.82
CA VAL A 16 13.47 -0.62 7.76
C VAL A 16 14.35 -0.37 6.53
N GLY A 17 15.15 0.70 6.50
CA GLY A 17 16.08 1.01 5.41
C GLY A 17 15.37 1.54 4.16
N PHE A 18 15.88 1.16 2.99
CA PHE A 18 15.28 1.53 1.71
C PHE A 18 14.14 0.59 1.35
N VAL A 19 13.01 1.16 0.96
CA VAL A 19 11.78 0.44 0.61
C VAL A 19 11.44 0.76 -0.84
N GLN A 20 10.98 -0.25 -1.58
CA GLN A 20 10.51 -0.07 -2.95
C GLN A 20 9.01 -0.30 -3.01
N ARG A 21 8.32 0.64 -3.64
CA ARG A 21 6.91 0.51 -3.96
C ARG A 21 6.69 -0.59 -4.97
N GLN A 22 5.76 -1.47 -4.65
CA GLN A 22 5.32 -2.58 -5.48
C GLN A 22 3.96 -2.24 -6.09
N TYR A 23 3.67 -2.90 -7.21
CA TYR A 23 2.42 -2.75 -7.94
C TYR A 23 1.88 -4.12 -8.28
N THR A 24 0.57 -4.27 -8.18
CA THR A 24 -0.15 -5.42 -8.72
C THR A 24 -1.45 -4.95 -9.33
N THR A 25 -1.95 -5.65 -10.34
CA THR A 25 -3.24 -5.35 -10.94
C THR A 25 -4.23 -6.39 -10.45
N LEU A 26 -5.34 -5.93 -9.90
CA LEU A 26 -6.47 -6.72 -9.42
C LEU A 26 -7.67 -6.49 -10.32
N PHE A 27 -8.63 -7.42 -10.30
CA PHE A 27 -9.90 -7.29 -11.02
C PHE A 27 -9.71 -7.06 -12.54
N GLU A 28 -8.75 -7.77 -13.13
CA GLU A 28 -8.52 -7.79 -14.58
C GLU A 28 -9.65 -8.56 -15.29
N PRO A 29 -10.02 -8.19 -16.54
CA PRO A 29 -11.03 -8.94 -17.29
C PRO A 29 -10.71 -10.44 -17.36
N PRO A 30 -11.70 -11.33 -17.18
CA PRO A 30 -13.15 -11.06 -17.09
C PRO A 30 -13.64 -10.64 -15.70
N ASP A 31 -12.78 -10.64 -14.68
CA ASP A 31 -13.14 -10.24 -13.32
C ASP A 31 -13.29 -8.71 -13.21
N ARG A 32 -14.11 -8.28 -12.24
CA ARG A 32 -14.37 -6.87 -11.91
C ARG A 32 -14.64 -6.73 -10.42
N LEU A 33 -14.29 -5.60 -9.85
CA LEU A 33 -14.79 -5.21 -8.53
C LEU A 33 -16.27 -4.87 -8.67
N ARG A 34 -17.12 -5.60 -7.97
CA ARG A 34 -18.53 -5.24 -7.80
C ARG A 34 -18.63 -4.20 -6.69
N MET A 35 -18.88 -2.96 -7.07
CA MET A 35 -18.92 -1.85 -6.13
C MET A 35 -20.22 -1.82 -5.32
N GLU A 36 -20.20 -1.19 -4.15
CA GLU A 36 -21.40 -1.00 -3.31
C GLU A 36 -22.50 -0.19 -4.03
N SER A 37 -22.11 0.69 -4.96
CA SER A 37 -23.02 1.42 -5.84
C SER A 37 -23.76 0.53 -6.86
N GLY A 38 -23.32 -0.73 -7.02
CA GLY A 38 -23.87 -1.70 -7.96
C GLY A 38 -23.22 -1.71 -9.34
N CYS A 39 -22.29 -0.79 -9.64
CA CYS A 39 -21.50 -0.84 -10.87
C CYS A 39 -20.31 -1.80 -10.74
N GLU A 40 -19.71 -2.14 -11.89
CA GLU A 40 -18.49 -2.94 -11.97
C GLU A 40 -17.31 -2.05 -12.37
N PHE A 41 -16.16 -2.25 -11.74
CA PHE A 41 -14.96 -1.46 -11.98
C PHE A 41 -13.69 -2.32 -12.04
N GLY A 42 -12.80 -1.99 -12.96
CA GLY A 42 -11.52 -2.68 -13.14
C GLY A 42 -11.01 -2.58 -14.58
N PRO A 43 -9.72 -2.86 -14.83
CA PRO A 43 -8.69 -3.30 -13.88
C PRO A 43 -8.26 -2.22 -12.87
N ILE A 44 -7.83 -2.67 -11.69
CA ILE A 44 -7.38 -1.80 -10.58
C ILE A 44 -5.90 -2.09 -10.30
N THR A 45 -5.02 -1.15 -10.63
CA THR A 45 -3.63 -1.19 -10.16
C THR A 45 -3.59 -0.75 -8.71
N VAL A 46 -2.96 -1.54 -7.85
CA VAL A 46 -2.75 -1.23 -6.44
C VAL A 46 -1.27 -1.01 -6.19
N ALA A 47 -0.94 0.15 -5.66
CA ALA A 47 0.39 0.46 -5.18
C ALA A 47 0.49 0.13 -3.69
N TYR A 48 1.49 -0.66 -3.30
CA TYR A 48 1.67 -1.11 -1.93
C TYR A 48 3.15 -1.26 -1.58
N GLU A 49 3.43 -1.31 -0.29
CA GLU A 49 4.74 -1.60 0.28
C GLU A 49 4.60 -2.66 1.37
N THR A 50 5.69 -3.37 1.62
CA THR A 50 5.75 -4.41 2.65
C THR A 50 7.02 -4.23 3.48
N TYR A 51 6.94 -4.61 4.75
CA TYR A 51 8.02 -4.46 5.72
C TYR A 51 8.14 -5.73 6.57
N GLY A 52 9.36 -6.19 6.82
CA GLY A 52 9.61 -7.47 7.50
C GLY A 52 9.43 -8.68 6.58
N GLU A 53 9.37 -9.87 7.18
CA GLU A 53 9.31 -11.15 6.44
C GLU A 53 8.05 -11.94 6.82
N LEU A 54 7.34 -12.44 5.81
CA LEU A 54 6.19 -13.32 5.99
C LEU A 54 6.65 -14.71 6.41
N THR A 55 6.07 -15.24 7.49
CA THR A 55 6.38 -16.60 7.95
C THR A 55 5.93 -17.65 6.93
N PRO A 56 6.54 -18.85 6.91
CA PRO A 56 6.06 -19.97 6.08
C PRO A 56 4.58 -20.30 6.32
N GLU A 57 4.11 -20.16 7.56
CA GLU A 57 2.72 -20.37 7.99
C GLU A 57 1.79 -19.20 7.63
N ARG A 58 2.36 -18.04 7.26
CA ARG A 58 1.66 -16.82 6.85
C ARG A 58 0.72 -16.27 7.91
N ASP A 59 1.08 -16.45 9.17
CA ASP A 59 0.30 -16.13 10.35
C ASP A 59 0.74 -14.83 11.06
N ASN A 60 1.74 -14.13 10.52
CA ASN A 60 2.31 -12.91 11.10
C ASN A 60 2.00 -11.64 10.30
N ALA A 61 1.04 -11.69 9.37
CA ALA A 61 0.71 -10.56 8.49
C ALA A 61 -0.18 -9.51 9.18
N VAL A 62 0.23 -8.23 9.14
CA VAL A 62 -0.54 -7.09 9.66
C VAL A 62 -0.78 -6.08 8.56
N PHE A 63 -2.02 -5.65 8.37
CA PHE A 63 -2.37 -4.65 7.35
C PHE A 63 -2.56 -3.26 7.96
N ILE A 64 -1.90 -2.26 7.38
CA ILE A 64 -2.06 -0.85 7.72
C ILE A 64 -3.01 -0.19 6.72
N CYS A 65 -4.10 0.38 7.24
CA CYS A 65 -4.98 1.28 6.49
C CYS A 65 -4.57 2.73 6.78
N HIS A 66 -4.09 3.46 5.77
CA HIS A 66 -3.65 4.84 5.94
C HIS A 66 -4.83 5.83 6.04
N ALA A 67 -4.59 7.02 6.62
CA ALA A 67 -5.57 8.10 6.68
C ALA A 67 -5.75 8.79 5.32
N LEU A 68 -6.75 9.69 5.17
CA LEU A 68 -7.13 10.29 3.87
C LEU A 68 -5.97 10.80 2.98
N THR A 69 -4.94 11.42 3.56
CA THR A 69 -3.81 12.00 2.83
C THR A 69 -2.52 11.17 2.91
N GLY A 70 -2.59 9.98 3.49
CA GLY A 70 -1.48 9.03 3.53
C GLY A 70 -1.28 8.34 2.18
N ASP A 71 -0.30 7.44 2.15
CA ASP A 71 -0.04 6.57 1.01
C ASP A 71 0.53 5.22 1.49
N ALA A 72 0.98 4.40 0.54
CA ALA A 72 1.61 3.12 0.85
C ALA A 72 2.91 3.23 1.68
N HIS A 73 3.55 4.39 1.76
CA HIS A 73 4.87 4.56 2.38
C HIS A 73 4.81 4.81 3.89
N ALA A 74 4.48 3.76 4.63
CA ALA A 74 4.38 3.82 6.09
C ALA A 74 5.74 3.97 6.79
N ALA A 75 6.82 3.40 6.26
CA ALA A 75 8.14 3.42 6.91
C ALA A 75 9.31 3.38 5.92
N GLY A 76 10.50 3.71 6.42
CA GLY A 76 11.74 3.66 5.65
C GLY A 76 11.90 4.85 4.72
N TRP A 77 12.72 4.66 3.70
CA TRP A 77 13.08 5.70 2.73
C TRP A 77 12.94 5.13 1.32
N HIS A 78 12.49 5.90 0.33
CA HIS A 78 12.57 5.46 -1.07
C HIS A 78 13.96 5.73 -1.64
N THR A 79 14.53 6.88 -1.28
CA THR A 79 15.84 7.32 -1.76
C THR A 79 16.63 8.01 -0.64
N ALA A 80 17.95 8.06 -0.80
CA ALA A 80 18.79 8.74 0.18
C ALA A 80 18.70 10.27 0.12
N GLN A 81 17.98 10.81 -0.87
CA GLN A 81 17.73 12.25 -1.04
C GLN A 81 16.39 12.67 -0.43
N ASP A 82 15.61 11.71 0.05
CA ASP A 82 14.32 11.97 0.68
C ASP A 82 14.53 12.84 1.92
N ARG A 83 13.61 13.80 2.12
CA ARG A 83 13.71 14.76 3.24
C ARG A 83 13.22 14.18 4.56
N LYS A 84 12.43 13.10 4.51
CA LYS A 84 11.79 12.45 5.65
C LYS A 84 11.52 10.98 5.29
N PRO A 85 11.47 10.09 6.30
CA PRO A 85 11.03 8.72 6.07
C PRO A 85 9.52 8.64 5.88
N GLY A 86 9.01 7.41 5.73
CA GLY A 86 7.58 7.09 5.68
C GLY A 86 6.77 7.72 6.81
N TRP A 87 5.47 7.88 6.57
CA TRP A 87 4.60 8.72 7.39
C TRP A 87 4.34 8.18 8.81
N TRP A 88 4.67 6.91 9.08
CA TRP A 88 4.56 6.25 10.38
C TRP A 88 5.88 5.59 10.84
N ASP A 89 7.03 6.06 10.36
CA ASP A 89 8.32 5.41 10.57
C ASP A 89 8.66 5.18 12.05
N ASP A 90 8.34 6.11 12.96
CA ASP A 90 8.60 5.94 14.39
C ASP A 90 7.83 4.77 15.02
N PHE A 91 6.75 4.31 14.39
CA PHE A 91 5.93 3.21 14.86
C PHE A 91 6.22 1.88 14.15
N VAL A 92 6.67 1.91 12.90
CA VAL A 92 6.90 0.72 12.06
C VAL A 92 8.40 0.51 11.83
N GLY A 93 8.94 -0.63 12.29
CA GLY A 93 10.33 -1.02 12.07
C GLY A 93 10.88 -1.94 13.15
N PRO A 94 12.16 -2.35 13.06
CA PRO A 94 12.76 -3.30 13.99
C PRO A 94 12.66 -2.83 15.46
N GLY A 95 12.00 -3.62 16.31
CA GLY A 95 11.80 -3.31 17.73
C GLY A 95 10.88 -2.13 18.03
N LYS A 96 10.13 -1.61 17.05
CA LYS A 96 9.13 -0.54 17.21
C LYS A 96 7.74 -1.13 17.56
N GLY A 97 6.70 -0.28 17.60
CA GLY A 97 5.34 -0.69 17.97
C GLY A 97 4.75 -1.76 17.04
N LEU A 98 4.94 -1.58 15.72
CA LEU A 98 4.83 -2.60 14.71
C LEU A 98 6.23 -3.11 14.37
N ASP A 99 6.65 -4.11 15.13
CA ASP A 99 7.98 -4.69 15.05
C ASP A 99 8.15 -5.55 13.79
N THR A 100 8.92 -5.05 12.82
CA THR A 100 9.17 -5.75 11.54
C THR A 100 10.14 -6.93 11.67
N ASN A 101 10.76 -7.14 12.85
CA ASN A 101 11.46 -8.40 13.14
C ASN A 101 10.48 -9.54 13.45
N ARG A 102 9.20 -9.23 13.65
CA ARG A 102 8.16 -10.19 14.07
C ARG A 102 7.01 -10.27 13.10
N TYR A 103 6.60 -9.14 12.54
CA TYR A 103 5.43 -9.04 11.68
C TYR A 103 5.79 -8.74 10.24
N PHE A 104 5.03 -9.33 9.33
CA PHE A 104 4.99 -8.92 7.93
C PHE A 104 3.94 -7.83 7.76
N VAL A 105 4.39 -6.58 7.67
CA VAL A 105 3.51 -5.42 7.60
C VAL A 105 3.23 -5.08 6.15
N ILE A 106 1.97 -4.84 5.81
CA ILE A 106 1.50 -4.45 4.47
C ILE A 106 0.84 -3.08 4.58
N CYS A 107 1.20 -2.14 3.70
CA CYS A 107 0.49 -0.87 3.56
C CYS A 107 0.22 -0.61 2.08
N ALA A 108 -1.05 -0.42 1.72
CA ALA A 108 -1.46 -0.14 0.35
C ALA A 108 -2.07 1.24 0.24
N ASN A 109 -1.83 1.92 -0.87
CA ASN A 109 -2.52 3.16 -1.17
C ASN A 109 -3.98 2.85 -1.56
N VAL A 110 -4.93 3.61 -1.04
CA VAL A 110 -6.37 3.36 -1.26
C VAL A 110 -6.79 3.54 -2.71
N LEU A 111 -7.83 2.78 -3.12
CA LEU A 111 -8.58 3.04 -4.36
C LEU A 111 -9.08 4.49 -4.36
N GLY A 112 -8.97 5.17 -5.49
CA GLY A 112 -9.33 6.59 -5.61
C GLY A 112 -8.24 7.56 -5.12
N GLY A 113 -7.15 7.07 -4.51
CA GLY A 113 -6.00 7.88 -4.17
C GLY A 113 -5.21 8.36 -5.39
N CYS A 114 -4.14 9.13 -5.17
CA CYS A 114 -3.30 9.70 -6.23
C CYS A 114 -1.84 9.24 -6.18
N GLN A 115 -1.50 8.29 -5.30
CA GLN A 115 -0.13 7.82 -5.05
C GLN A 115 0.11 6.40 -5.59
N GLY A 116 -0.32 6.17 -6.83
CA GLY A 116 -0.01 4.96 -7.62
C GLY A 116 -1.16 3.96 -7.76
N THR A 117 -2.04 3.83 -6.77
CA THR A 117 -3.29 3.04 -6.93
C THR A 117 -4.24 3.75 -7.90
N THR A 118 -5.01 2.97 -8.67
CA THR A 118 -6.02 3.48 -9.60
C THR A 118 -6.92 4.51 -8.92
N GLY A 119 -6.97 5.71 -9.50
CA GLY A 119 -7.76 6.84 -9.02
C GLY A 119 -8.17 7.76 -10.17
N PRO A 120 -8.76 8.94 -9.86
CA PRO A 120 -9.25 9.85 -10.89
C PRO A 120 -8.18 10.33 -11.88
N SER A 121 -6.91 10.36 -11.49
CA SER A 121 -5.79 10.74 -12.38
C SER A 121 -5.24 9.58 -13.21
N SER A 122 -5.69 8.34 -12.97
CA SER A 122 -5.25 7.17 -13.74
C SER A 122 -5.91 7.13 -15.11
N LEU A 123 -5.23 6.51 -16.08
CA LEU A 123 -5.79 6.31 -17.42
C LEU A 123 -6.93 5.29 -17.39
N ASN A 124 -8.03 5.63 -18.04
CA ASN A 124 -9.11 4.72 -18.33
C ASN A 124 -8.69 3.83 -19.53
N PRO A 125 -8.63 2.49 -19.38
CA PRO A 125 -8.21 1.60 -20.45
C PRO A 125 -9.16 1.55 -21.64
N GLU A 126 -10.43 1.96 -21.47
CA GLU A 126 -11.41 2.01 -22.55
C GLU A 126 -11.23 3.24 -23.45
N THR A 127 -10.81 4.37 -22.87
CA THR A 127 -10.70 5.65 -23.59
C THR A 127 -9.27 6.08 -23.87
N GLY A 128 -8.29 5.56 -23.12
CA GLY A 128 -6.90 6.01 -23.14
C GLY A 128 -6.64 7.33 -22.41
N GLU A 129 -7.68 7.95 -21.82
CA GLU A 129 -7.62 9.26 -21.16
C GLU A 129 -7.79 9.14 -19.64
N PRO A 130 -7.31 10.09 -18.83
CA PRO A 130 -7.54 10.07 -17.38
C PRO A 130 -9.04 10.03 -17.03
N TYR A 131 -9.42 9.23 -16.03
CA TYR A 131 -10.82 9.11 -15.61
C TYR A 131 -11.44 10.47 -15.24
N CYS A 132 -10.73 11.33 -14.52
CA CYS A 132 -11.23 12.60 -14.01
C CYS A 132 -12.61 12.44 -13.34
N LEU A 133 -13.62 13.20 -13.79
CA LEU A 133 -14.99 13.18 -13.28
C LEU A 133 -15.77 11.91 -13.65
N THR A 134 -15.23 11.05 -14.52
CA THR A 134 -15.83 9.76 -14.87
C THR A 134 -15.40 8.63 -13.94
N PHE A 135 -14.47 8.90 -13.00
CA PHE A 135 -14.11 7.93 -11.97
C PHE A 135 -15.36 7.59 -11.13
N PRO A 136 -15.63 6.30 -10.85
CA PRO A 136 -16.83 5.94 -10.12
C PRO A 136 -16.81 6.49 -8.70
N PHE A 137 -17.99 6.74 -8.16
CA PHE A 137 -18.14 7.02 -6.73
C PHE A 137 -17.77 5.77 -5.94
N ILE A 138 -16.81 5.90 -5.01
CA ILE A 138 -16.30 4.81 -4.16
C ILE A 138 -16.77 4.98 -2.72
N THR A 139 -16.88 3.85 -2.02
CA THR A 139 -17.24 3.72 -0.62
C THR A 139 -16.09 3.11 0.18
N VAL A 140 -16.19 3.11 1.52
CA VAL A 140 -15.22 2.38 2.36
C VAL A 140 -15.28 0.87 2.10
N GLY A 141 -16.47 0.30 1.84
CA GLY A 141 -16.61 -1.11 1.47
C GLY A 141 -15.81 -1.46 0.21
N ASP A 142 -15.83 -0.59 -0.81
CA ASP A 142 -15.02 -0.77 -2.02
C ASP A 142 -13.51 -0.75 -1.72
N LEU A 143 -13.06 0.12 -0.81
CA LEU A 143 -11.65 0.15 -0.37
C LEU A 143 -11.25 -1.16 0.30
N VAL A 144 -12.10 -1.67 1.21
CA VAL A 144 -11.87 -2.92 1.94
C VAL A 144 -11.80 -4.11 0.98
N GLU A 145 -12.65 -4.17 -0.04
CA GLU A 145 -12.59 -5.24 -1.04
C GLU A 145 -11.28 -5.23 -1.83
N VAL A 146 -10.78 -4.05 -2.21
CA VAL A 146 -9.46 -3.93 -2.88
C VAL A 146 -8.32 -4.36 -1.95
N HIS A 147 -8.33 -3.93 -0.69
CA HIS A 147 -7.32 -4.36 0.29
C HIS A 147 -7.40 -5.87 0.57
N SER A 148 -8.60 -6.42 0.70
CA SER A 148 -8.83 -7.85 0.91
C SER A 148 -8.34 -8.67 -0.29
N ALA A 149 -8.62 -8.21 -1.51
CA ALA A 149 -8.12 -8.84 -2.73
C ALA A 149 -6.58 -8.78 -2.82
N LEU A 150 -5.95 -7.66 -2.43
CA LEU A 150 -4.48 -7.58 -2.35
C LEU A 150 -3.91 -8.61 -1.36
N VAL A 151 -4.50 -8.72 -0.17
CA VAL A 151 -4.06 -9.68 0.87
C VAL A 151 -4.15 -11.12 0.34
N ARG A 152 -5.24 -11.46 -0.35
CA ARG A 152 -5.40 -12.77 -1.02
C ARG A 152 -4.37 -12.97 -2.14
N GLN A 153 -4.09 -11.94 -2.95
CA GLN A 153 -3.08 -11.98 -4.01
C GLN A 153 -1.66 -12.23 -3.47
N LEU A 154 -1.36 -11.71 -2.28
CA LEU A 154 -0.11 -11.99 -1.55
C LEU A 154 -0.08 -13.41 -0.93
N GLY A 155 -1.17 -14.17 -1.10
CA GLY A 155 -1.32 -15.54 -0.61
C GLY A 155 -1.62 -15.62 0.89
N ILE A 156 -2.19 -14.58 1.49
CA ILE A 156 -2.52 -14.54 2.92
C ILE A 156 -4.02 -14.76 3.07
N GLU A 157 -4.42 -15.83 3.74
CA GLU A 157 -5.84 -16.16 3.97
C GLU A 157 -6.41 -15.39 5.17
N ARG A 158 -5.59 -15.16 6.19
CA ARG A 158 -5.98 -14.48 7.43
C ARG A 158 -4.87 -13.56 7.90
N LEU A 159 -5.22 -12.30 8.14
CA LEU A 159 -4.34 -11.34 8.80
C LEU A 159 -4.30 -11.62 10.30
N LEU A 160 -3.11 -11.46 10.90
CA LEU A 160 -2.95 -11.40 12.34
C LEU A 160 -3.68 -10.18 12.93
N GLY A 161 -3.67 -9.07 12.21
CA GLY A 161 -4.34 -7.85 12.61
C GLY A 161 -4.48 -6.84 11.49
N VAL A 162 -5.40 -5.89 11.70
CA VAL A 162 -5.58 -4.71 10.85
C VAL A 162 -5.51 -3.49 11.76
N ILE A 163 -4.79 -2.46 11.34
CA ILE A 163 -4.64 -1.22 12.09
C ILE A 163 -4.79 -0.03 11.15
N GLY A 164 -5.52 0.98 11.59
CA GLY A 164 -5.66 2.23 10.87
C GLY A 164 -6.24 3.31 11.76
N GLY A 165 -5.95 4.56 11.41
CA GLY A 165 -6.46 5.74 12.10
C GLY A 165 -7.22 6.65 11.14
N SER A 166 -8.17 7.43 11.68
CA SER A 166 -9.01 8.34 10.87
C SER A 166 -9.79 7.54 9.81
N LEU A 167 -9.70 7.92 8.51
CA LEU A 167 -10.29 7.14 7.41
C LEU A 167 -9.86 5.67 7.45
N GLY A 168 -8.60 5.38 7.80
CA GLY A 168 -8.11 4.01 7.87
C GLY A 168 -8.71 3.20 9.02
N GLY A 169 -9.39 3.83 9.97
CA GLY A 169 -10.10 3.16 11.06
C GLY A 169 -11.59 2.90 10.78
N MET A 170 -12.15 3.43 9.68
CA MET A 170 -13.49 3.13 9.20
C MET A 170 -13.50 1.80 8.45
#